data_AF-A0A4Y2DT54-F1
#
_entry.id   AF-A0A4Y2DT54-F1
#
_cell.length_a   1.000
_cell.length_b   1.000
_cell.length_c   1.000
_cell.angle_alpha   90.00
_cell.angle_beta   90.00
_cell.angle_gamma   90.00
#
_symmetry.space_group_name_H-M   'P 1'
#
loop_
_entity.id
_entity.type
_entity.pdbx_description
1 polymer ?
#
loop_
_entity_poly.entity_id
_entity_poly.type
_entity_poly.pdbx_seq_one_letter_code
_entity_poly.pdbx_strand_id
1 'polypeptide(L)'
;MMLSKTFTTECIYRRLLKTMEVYATKTGKWKVLPSELCCGRKAMGTAVFEGKIWIAGGLMQADKEITLQVVSHVDCYDPKQKRYSGVFFIF
;
A
#
# COMPACT_ATOMS: atom_id res chain seq x y z
N MET A 1 12.40 41.78 -19.95
CA MET A 1 12.91 41.46 -18.59
C MET A 1 11.88 40.56 -17.92
N MET A 2 12.33 39.45 -17.34
CA MET A 2 11.59 38.20 -17.12
C MET A 2 10.39 38.33 -16.16
N LEU A 3 9.27 37.72 -16.53
CA LEU A 3 8.22 37.33 -15.59
C LEU A 3 8.73 36.07 -14.85
N SER A 4 9.10 36.22 -13.58
CA SER A 4 9.44 35.08 -12.73
C SER A 4 8.17 34.28 -12.47
N LYS A 5 8.01 33.17 -13.20
CA LYS A 5 7.06 32.13 -12.81
C LYS A 5 7.63 31.46 -11.56
N THR A 6 7.09 31.80 -10.40
CA THR A 6 7.27 31.02 -9.18
C THR A 6 6.73 29.62 -9.43
N PHE A 7 7.63 28.66 -9.66
CA PHE A 7 7.30 27.25 -9.56
C PHE A 7 7.08 26.96 -8.08
N THR A 8 5.83 27.08 -7.63
CA THR A 8 5.41 26.33 -6.45
C THR A 8 5.60 24.86 -6.81
N THR A 9 6.56 24.21 -6.18
CA THR A 9 6.60 22.77 -6.08
C THR A 9 5.34 22.37 -5.31
N GLU A 10 4.19 22.29 -5.99
CA GLU A 10 3.11 21.43 -5.54
C GLU A 10 3.73 20.03 -5.53
N CYS A 11 4.27 19.64 -4.37
CA CYS A 11 4.54 18.26 -4.08
C CYS A 11 3.19 17.58 -4.25
N ILE A 12 2.95 17.02 -5.44
CA ILE A 12 1.70 16.37 -5.80
C ILE A 12 1.44 15.38 -4.67
N TYR A 13 0.45 15.64 -3.83
CA TYR A 13 0.04 14.77 -2.72
C TYR A 13 -0.49 13.47 -3.34
N ARG A 14 0.41 12.59 -3.79
CA ARG A 14 0.03 11.32 -4.41
C ARG A 14 -0.53 10.46 -3.29
N ARG A 15 -1.85 10.26 -3.33
CA ARG A 15 -2.57 9.31 -2.50
C ARG A 15 -1.84 7.97 -2.51
N LEU A 16 -1.67 7.39 -1.33
CA LEU A 16 -1.01 6.10 -1.19
C LEU A 16 -1.78 5.02 -1.95
N LEU A 17 -1.05 4.08 -2.54
CA LEU A 17 -1.63 3.00 -3.33
C LEU A 17 -2.18 1.89 -2.43
N LYS A 18 -3.33 1.35 -2.84
CA LYS A 18 -3.93 0.14 -2.27
C LYS A 18 -3.79 -1.07 -3.20
N THR A 19 -3.23 -0.88 -4.38
CA THR A 19 -3.13 -1.92 -5.42
C THR A 19 -2.20 -3.04 -4.97
N MET A 20 -2.60 -4.28 -5.26
CA MET A 20 -1.71 -5.43 -5.17
C MET A 20 -1.29 -5.82 -6.58
N GLU A 21 -0.01 -6.09 -6.78
CA GLU A 21 0.55 -6.39 -8.09
C GLU A 21 1.41 -7.65 -8.01
N VAL A 22 1.33 -8.48 -9.05
CA VAL A 22 2.16 -9.68 -9.19
C VAL A 22 3.05 -9.55 -10.40
N TYR A 23 4.33 -9.85 -10.21
CA TYR A 23 5.31 -9.92 -11.29
C TYR A 23 5.41 -11.35 -11.81
N ALA A 24 5.09 -11.55 -13.09
CA ALA A 24 5.26 -12.82 -13.76
C ALA A 24 6.68 -12.94 -14.34
N THR A 25 7.57 -13.63 -13.64
CA THR A 25 9.00 -13.79 -14.04
C THR A 25 9.19 -14.42 -15.41
N LYS A 26 8.26 -15.30 -15.85
CA LYS A 26 8.32 -15.94 -17.17
C LYS A 26 8.08 -14.98 -18.34
N THR A 27 7.26 -13.96 -18.13
CA THR A 27 6.85 -13.02 -19.20
C THR A 27 7.40 -11.62 -19.00
N GLY A 28 8.01 -11.35 -17.83
CA GLY A 28 8.52 -10.04 -17.46
C GLY A 28 7.43 -8.99 -17.24
N LYS A 29 6.18 -9.39 -17.02
CA LYS A 29 5.03 -8.47 -16.94
C LYS A 29 4.47 -8.38 -15.53
N TRP A 30 4.11 -7.16 -15.15
CA TRP A 30 3.30 -6.90 -13.96
C TRP A 30 1.81 -7.09 -14.29
N LYS A 31 1.05 -7.57 -13.30
CA LYS A 31 -0.41 -7.66 -13.36
C LYS A 31 -0.99 -7.15 -12.05
N VAL A 32 -1.96 -6.25 -12.15
CA VAL A 32 -2.76 -5.81 -11.00
C VAL A 32 -3.73 -6.94 -10.60
N LEU A 33 -3.78 -7.27 -9.32
CA LEU A 33 -4.71 -8.24 -8.77
C LEU A 33 -6.06 -7.58 -8.47
N PRO A 34 -7.19 -8.33 -8.55
CA PRO A 34 -8.51 -7.79 -8.16
C PRO A 34 -8.62 -7.44 -6.68
N SER A 35 -7.82 -8.10 -5.83
CA SER A 35 -7.76 -7.83 -4.39
C SER A 35 -6.92 -6.57 -4.14
N GLU A 36 -7.36 -5.75 -3.21
CA GLU A 36 -6.68 -4.53 -2.79
C GLU A 36 -6.43 -4.55 -1.28
N LEU A 37 -5.42 -3.80 -0.82
CA LEU A 37 -5.26 -3.49 0.60
C LEU A 37 -6.51 -2.77 1.13
N CYS A 38 -6.78 -2.91 2.43
CA CYS A 38 -7.87 -2.23 3.11
C CYS A 38 -7.78 -0.68 3.01
N CYS A 39 -6.56 -0.15 2.94
CA CYS A 39 -6.27 1.26 2.75
C CYS A 39 -4.97 1.46 1.96
N GLY A 40 -4.81 2.66 1.38
CA GLY A 40 -3.55 3.04 0.75
C GLY A 40 -2.45 3.16 1.80
N ARG A 41 -1.32 2.46 1.58
CA ARG A 41 -0.29 2.29 2.62
C ARG A 41 1.12 2.32 2.04
N LYS A 42 2.09 2.83 2.82
CA LYS A 42 3.52 2.75 2.54
C LYS A 42 4.32 2.29 3.76
N ALA A 43 5.61 2.00 3.56
CA ALA A 43 6.55 1.64 4.63
C ALA A 43 6.08 0.46 5.52
N MET A 44 5.34 -0.48 4.94
CA MET A 44 4.86 -1.68 5.62
C MET A 44 5.88 -2.82 5.55
N GLY A 45 5.94 -3.65 6.58
CA GLY A 45 6.68 -4.91 6.55
C GLY A 45 5.87 -6.00 5.86
N THR A 46 6.51 -6.90 5.11
CA THR A 46 5.83 -8.06 4.52
C THR A 46 6.61 -9.35 4.73
N ALA A 47 5.90 -10.46 4.92
CA ALA A 47 6.48 -11.79 5.06
C ALA A 47 5.57 -12.86 4.46
N VAL A 48 6.15 -13.97 4.01
CA VAL A 48 5.40 -15.16 3.60
C VAL A 48 5.49 -16.20 4.72
N PHE A 49 4.34 -16.63 5.23
CA PHE A 49 4.24 -17.64 6.27
C PHE A 49 3.00 -18.50 6.04
N GLU A 50 3.16 -19.83 6.10
CA GLU A 50 2.10 -20.82 5.85
C GLU A 50 1.35 -20.64 4.51
N GLY A 51 2.07 -20.22 3.47
CA GLY A 51 1.48 -19.99 2.14
C GLY A 51 0.60 -18.74 2.05
N LYS A 52 0.62 -17.87 3.07
CA LYS A 52 -0.08 -16.58 3.11
C LYS A 52 0.91 -15.43 3.14
N ILE A 53 0.46 -14.26 2.70
CA ILE A 53 1.23 -13.01 2.74
C ILE A 53 0.77 -12.21 3.95
N TRP A 54 1.69 -11.90 4.84
CA TRP A 54 1.45 -11.10 6.04
C TRP A 54 2.00 -9.70 5.83
N ILE A 55 1.23 -8.69 6.24
CA ILE A 55 1.53 -7.28 6.01
C ILE A 55 1.40 -6.55 7.34
N ALA A 56 2.53 -6.16 7.92
CA ALA A 56 2.59 -5.58 9.26
C ALA A 56 2.80 -4.06 9.21
N GLY A 57 1.92 -3.33 9.90
CA GLY A 57 2.05 -1.91 10.16
C GLY A 57 2.18 -1.06 8.90
N GLY A 58 2.96 0.02 8.98
CA GLY A 58 3.15 1.00 7.91
C GLY A 58 2.45 2.33 8.20
N LEU A 59 2.41 3.18 7.18
CA LEU A 59 1.81 4.51 7.25
C LEU A 59 0.68 4.62 6.23
N MET A 60 -0.49 5.05 6.69
CA MET A 60 -1.63 5.37 5.83
C MET A 60 -1.91 6.88 5.84
N GLN A 61 -2.52 7.38 4.77
CA GLN A 61 -3.03 8.74 4.71
C GLN A 61 -4.54 8.70 4.93
N ALA A 62 -5.04 9.41 5.93
CA ALA A 62 -6.47 9.62 6.06
C ALA A 62 -6.94 10.57 4.94
N ASP A 63 -8.07 10.27 4.30
CA ASP A 63 -8.52 10.86 3.03
C ASP A 63 -8.62 12.40 2.97
N LYS A 64 -8.48 13.10 4.10
CA LYS A 64 -8.59 14.56 4.21
C LYS A 64 -7.43 15.23 4.95
N GLU A 65 -6.44 14.46 5.41
CA GLU A 65 -5.36 14.97 6.23
C GLU A 65 -3.99 14.84 5.54
N ILE A 66 -3.13 15.83 5.77
CA ILE A 66 -1.71 15.78 5.41
C ILE A 66 -0.96 14.82 6.36
N THR A 67 -1.53 14.56 7.53
CA THR A 67 -0.95 13.70 8.57
C THR A 67 -0.99 12.22 8.17
N LEU A 68 0.17 11.58 8.26
CA LEU A 68 0.30 10.14 8.17
C LEU A 68 -0.08 9.51 9.49
N GLN A 69 -0.93 8.49 9.44
CA GLN A 69 -1.31 7.69 10.60
C GLN A 69 -0.56 6.35 10.58
N VAL A 70 -0.11 5.94 11.76
CA VAL A 70 0.54 4.64 11.93
C VAL A 70 -0.52 3.55 11.90
N VAL A 71 -0.25 2.51 11.13
CA VAL A 71 -1.06 1.30 11.14
C VAL A 71 -0.56 0.39 12.27
N SER A 72 -1.44 0.06 13.22
CA SER A 72 -1.14 -0.76 14.39
C SER A 72 -1.58 -2.23 14.26
N HIS A 73 -1.94 -2.65 13.05
CA HIS A 73 -2.41 -4.00 12.79
C HIS A 73 -1.59 -4.72 11.72
N VAL A 74 -1.83 -6.03 11.63
CA VAL A 74 -1.30 -6.94 10.64
C VAL A 74 -2.45 -7.48 9.80
N ASP A 75 -2.31 -7.39 8.48
CA ASP A 75 -3.21 -8.01 7.52
C ASP A 75 -2.62 -9.34 7.05
N CYS A 76 -3.49 -10.32 6.80
CA CYS A 76 -3.09 -11.59 6.20
C CYS A 76 -3.87 -11.82 4.91
N TYR A 77 -3.17 -12.02 3.79
CA TYR A 77 -3.75 -12.32 2.49
C TYR A 77 -3.48 -13.77 2.12
N ASP A 78 -4.54 -14.50 1.74
CA ASP A 78 -4.46 -15.85 1.18
C ASP A 78 -4.50 -15.78 -0.35
N PRO A 79 -3.38 -16.04 -1.06
CA PRO A 79 -3.33 -15.98 -2.52
C PRO A 79 -4.15 -17.07 -3.21
N LYS A 80 -4.41 -18.21 -2.56
CA LYS A 80 -5.23 -19.29 -3.11
C LYS A 80 -6.69 -18.87 -3.14
N GLN A 81 -7.16 -18.23 -2.07
CA GLN A 81 -8.52 -17.74 -1.94
C GLN A 81 -8.73 -16.31 -2.46
N LYS A 82 -7.64 -15.60 -2.76
CA LYS A 82 -7.61 -14.19 -3.20
C LYS A 82 -8.34 -13.25 -2.25
N ARG A 83 -8.24 -13.50 -0.95
CA ARG A 83 -8.94 -12.73 0.09
C ARG A 83 -8.03 -12.47 1.28
N TYR A 84 -8.34 -11.42 2.03
CA TYR A 84 -7.76 -11.18 3.33
C TYR A 84 -8.47 -12.01 4.40
N SER A 85 -7.73 -12.51 5.37
CA SER A 85 -8.23 -13.23 6.54
C SER A 85 -7.88 -12.43 7.80
N GLY A 86 -8.84 -11.64 8.28
CA GLY A 86 -8.77 -10.94 9.56
C GLY A 86 -7.75 -9.80 9.65
N VAL A 87 -7.98 -8.91 10.62
CA VAL A 87 -7.05 -7.86 11.05
C VAL A 87 -6.55 -8.25 12.43
N PHE A 88 -5.24 -8.46 12.58
CA PHE A 88 -4.64 -8.82 13.87
C PHE A 88 -4.02 -7.58 14.50
N PHE A 89 -4.40 -7.26 15.74
CA PHE A 89 -3.81 -6.14 16.47
C PHE A 89 -2.56 -6.59 17.21
N ILE A 90 -1.53 -5.76 17.19
CA ILE A 90 -0.34 -5.94 18.02
C ILE A 90 -0.62 -5.15 19.31
N PHE A 91 -0.78 -5.85 20.43
CA PHE A 91 -0.98 -5.25 21.76
C PHE A 91 0.35 -4.76 22.33
#